data_AF-A0A8J8ABX9-F1
#
_entry.id   AF-A0A8J8ABX9-F1
#
_cell.length_a   1.000
_cell.length_b   1.000
_cell.length_c   1.000
_cell.angle_alpha   90.00
_cell.angle_beta   90.00
_cell.angle_gamma   90.00
#
_symmetry.space_group_name_H-M   'P 1'
#
loop_
_entity.id
_entity.type
_entity.pdbx_description
1 polymer ?
#
loop_
_entity_poly.entity_id
_entity_poly.type
_entity_poly.pdbx_seq_one_letter_code
_entity_poly.pdbx_strand_id
1 'polypeptide(L)'
;MLKRIAELDSGAVLITGDGKRLARIYINAWGRSGRRVLAEYLPFQVGGDAYIGSPFESDDFDVYLMVDPLSRPKAERERLNEWLAKHRDKLVLLYEHKYVKDSITRYEIRNHIDYLIAYKRETVGFERVDVMRLENGRVVESKTYVRRY
;
A
#
# COMPACT_ATOMS: atom_id res chain seq x y z
N MET A 1 -12.68 8.58 1.28
CA MET A 1 -11.50 7.94 0.70
C MET A 1 -10.97 6.83 1.61
N LEU A 2 -10.47 7.13 2.82
CA LEU A 2 -9.95 6.09 3.74
C LEU A 2 -10.90 4.90 3.97
N LYS A 3 -12.19 5.16 4.23
CA LYS A 3 -13.21 4.10 4.37
C LYS A 3 -13.38 3.27 3.08
N ARG A 4 -13.43 3.93 1.92
CA ARG A 4 -13.53 3.25 0.60
C ARG A 4 -12.34 2.31 0.37
N ILE A 5 -11.14 2.71 0.77
CA ILE A 5 -9.93 1.87 0.64
C ILE A 5 -10.04 0.61 1.50
N ALA A 6 -10.59 0.72 2.71
CA ALA A 6 -10.79 -0.44 3.59
C ALA A 6 -11.85 -1.43 3.07
N GLU A 7 -12.74 -0.97 2.18
CA GLU A 7 -13.83 -1.74 1.59
C GLU A 7 -13.49 -2.26 0.17
N LEU A 8 -12.23 -2.12 -0.28
CA LEU A 8 -11.82 -2.64 -1.58
C LEU A 8 -11.86 -4.17 -1.62
N ASP A 9 -12.22 -4.69 -2.79
CA ASP A 9 -12.17 -6.12 -3.12
C ASP A 9 -10.93 -6.47 -3.96
N SER A 10 -10.40 -5.51 -4.71
CA SER A 10 -9.14 -5.60 -5.44
C SER A 10 -8.50 -4.22 -5.64
N GLY A 11 -7.25 -4.20 -6.08
CA GLY A 11 -6.46 -3.01 -6.37
C GLY A 11 -5.23 -2.86 -5.49
N ALA A 12 -4.36 -1.92 -5.86
CA ALA A 12 -3.10 -1.66 -5.19
C ALA A 12 -3.09 -0.29 -4.49
N VAL A 13 -2.64 -0.30 -3.24
CA VAL A 13 -2.56 0.88 -2.38
C VAL A 13 -1.12 1.07 -1.95
N LEU A 14 -0.54 2.23 -2.25
CA LEU A 14 0.76 2.63 -1.75
C LEU A 14 0.61 3.50 -0.50
N ILE A 15 1.21 3.06 0.61
CA ILE A 15 1.39 3.86 1.82
C ILE A 15 2.84 4.28 1.90
N THR A 16 3.07 5.58 2.04
CA THR A 16 4.41 6.17 2.07
C THR A 16 4.61 7.04 3.31
N GLY A 17 5.85 7.09 3.82
CA GLY A 17 6.24 7.89 4.97
C GLY A 17 6.13 7.17 6.31
N ASP A 18 6.25 5.83 6.32
CA ASP A 18 6.17 5.01 7.54
C ASP A 18 4.79 5.08 8.21
N GLY A 19 3.72 5.02 7.40
CA GLY A 19 2.33 5.01 7.84
C GLY A 19 1.88 3.70 8.52
N LYS A 20 2.69 3.14 9.42
CA LYS A 20 2.54 1.81 10.05
C LYS A 20 1.14 1.54 10.58
N ARG A 21 0.54 2.53 11.25
CA ARG A 21 -0.81 2.41 11.81
C ARG A 21 -1.87 2.24 10.72
N LEU A 22 -1.75 2.98 9.62
CA LEU A 22 -2.68 2.89 8.50
C LEU A 22 -2.51 1.54 7.79
N ALA A 23 -1.27 1.10 7.56
CA ALA A 23 -0.99 -0.20 6.98
C ALA A 23 -1.61 -1.35 7.79
N ARG A 24 -1.42 -1.33 9.12
CA ARG A 24 -2.06 -2.30 10.02
C ARG A 24 -3.58 -2.29 9.93
N ILE A 25 -4.19 -1.10 9.85
CA ILE A 25 -5.65 -0.98 9.75
C ILE A 25 -6.15 -1.65 8.46
N TYR A 26 -5.51 -1.42 7.32
CA TYR A 26 -5.96 -1.98 6.05
C TYR A 26 -5.75 -3.49 5.97
N ILE A 27 -4.57 -4.00 6.35
CA ILE A 27 -4.33 -5.45 6.37
C ILE A 27 -5.34 -6.16 7.28
N ASN A 28 -5.63 -5.62 8.47
CA ASN A 28 -6.61 -6.20 9.35
C ASN A 28 -8.05 -6.11 8.80
N ALA A 29 -8.39 -5.02 8.12
CA ALA A 29 -9.71 -4.87 7.51
C ALA A 29 -9.90 -5.90 6.38
N TRP A 30 -8.91 -6.04 5.50
CA TRP A 30 -8.99 -6.97 4.39
C TRP A 30 -8.92 -8.43 4.84
N GLY A 31 -8.08 -8.76 5.83
CA GLY A 31 -7.99 -10.12 6.38
C GLY A 31 -9.25 -10.58 7.13
N ARG A 32 -10.00 -9.67 7.74
CA ARG A 32 -11.27 -10.00 8.43
C ARG A 32 -12.36 -10.54 7.52
N SER A 33 -12.22 -10.39 6.20
CA SER A 33 -13.19 -10.88 5.22
C SER A 33 -12.98 -12.35 4.85
N GLY A 34 -12.19 -13.10 5.62
CA GLY A 34 -11.82 -14.50 5.34
C GLY A 34 -10.73 -14.66 4.27
N ARG A 35 -10.11 -13.54 3.88
CA ARG A 35 -9.07 -13.47 2.84
C ARG A 35 -7.72 -13.89 3.38
N ARG A 36 -6.97 -14.69 2.62
CA ARG A 36 -5.62 -15.12 2.97
C ARG A 36 -4.62 -14.00 2.71
N VAL A 37 -3.83 -13.66 3.73
CA VAL A 37 -2.82 -12.59 3.67
C VAL A 37 -1.42 -13.19 3.54
N LEU A 38 -0.68 -12.78 2.51
CA LEU A 38 0.76 -13.01 2.39
C LEU A 38 1.51 -11.71 2.65
N ALA A 39 2.57 -11.77 3.45
CA ALA A 39 3.45 -10.65 3.71
C ALA A 39 4.90 -11.07 3.50
N GLU A 40 5.72 -10.20 2.91
CA GLU A 40 7.17 -10.45 2.85
C GLU A 40 7.80 -10.43 4.24
N TYR A 41 7.32 -9.53 5.08
CA TYR A 41 7.52 -9.56 6.52
C TYR A 41 6.42 -8.74 7.20
N LEU A 42 6.25 -8.93 8.50
CA LEU A 42 5.23 -8.23 9.29
C LEU A 42 5.87 -7.11 10.13
N PRO A 43 5.86 -5.84 9.66
CA PRO A 43 6.36 -4.73 10.46
C PRO A 43 5.48 -4.46 11.69
N PHE A 44 4.28 -5.03 11.76
CA PHE A 44 3.30 -4.86 12.82
C PHE A 44 2.52 -6.15 13.08
N GLN A 45 1.92 -6.27 14.27
CA GLN A 45 1.00 -7.35 14.60
C GLN A 45 -0.29 -7.25 13.77
N VAL A 46 -0.67 -8.36 13.14
CA VAL A 46 -1.92 -8.56 12.42
C VAL A 46 -2.93 -9.30 13.30
N GLY A 47 -4.22 -9.01 13.11
CA GLY A 47 -5.30 -9.55 13.95
C GLY A 47 -5.87 -10.89 13.48
N GLY A 48 -5.26 -11.53 12.50
CA GLY A 48 -5.68 -12.82 11.93
C GLY A 48 -4.48 -13.53 11.30
N ASP A 49 -4.74 -14.58 10.53
CA ASP A 49 -3.69 -15.38 9.90
C ASP A 49 -3.00 -14.61 8.78
N ALA A 50 -1.68 -14.51 8.87
CA ALA A 50 -0.83 -14.02 7.80
C ALA A 50 0.36 -14.95 7.63
N TYR A 51 0.68 -15.20 6.37
CA TYR A 51 1.78 -16.06 5.97
C TYR A 51 2.97 -15.20 5.60
N ILE A 52 4.18 -15.66 5.92
CA ILE A 52 5.42 -14.97 5.56
C ILE A 52 6.00 -15.67 4.35
N GLY A 53 6.25 -14.92 3.27
CA GLY A 53 6.82 -15.47 2.04
C GLY A 53 6.90 -14.45 0.92
N SER A 54 7.45 -14.89 -0.22
CA SER A 54 7.61 -14.07 -1.40
C SER A 54 6.29 -13.96 -2.19
N PRO A 55 5.82 -12.73 -2.54
CA PRO A 55 4.65 -12.56 -3.38
C PRO A 55 4.84 -13.10 -4.80
N PHE A 56 6.08 -13.38 -5.20
CA PHE A 56 6.39 -13.87 -6.53
C PHE A 56 6.39 -15.40 -6.66
N GLU A 57 6.12 -16.11 -5.56
CA GLU A 57 6.20 -17.58 -5.50
C GLU A 57 4.83 -18.26 -5.33
N SER A 58 3.78 -17.51 -5.01
CA SER A 58 2.42 -18.05 -4.85
C SER A 58 1.34 -17.03 -5.23
N ASP A 59 0.35 -17.52 -5.97
CA ASP A 59 -0.86 -16.77 -6.36
C ASP A 59 -2.10 -17.22 -5.54
N ASP A 60 -1.89 -18.02 -4.51
CA ASP A 60 -2.96 -18.55 -3.67
C ASP A 60 -3.46 -17.52 -2.64
N PHE A 61 -2.95 -16.29 -2.65
CA PHE A 61 -3.34 -15.29 -1.66
C PHE A 61 -4.25 -14.23 -2.27
N ASP A 62 -5.09 -13.65 -1.42
CA ASP A 62 -6.05 -12.62 -1.80
C ASP A 62 -5.49 -11.23 -1.50
N VAL A 63 -4.64 -11.14 -0.47
CA VAL A 63 -4.05 -9.90 0.03
C VAL A 63 -2.54 -10.06 0.13
N TYR A 64 -1.81 -9.11 -0.44
CA TYR A 64 -0.35 -9.07 -0.43
C TYR A 64 0.15 -7.83 0.30
N LEU A 65 1.05 -8.00 1.26
CA LEU A 65 1.81 -6.92 1.88
C LEU A 65 3.26 -6.96 1.36
N MET A 66 3.63 -5.95 0.59
CA MET A 66 4.99 -5.79 0.07
C MET A 66 5.65 -4.60 0.72
N VAL A 67 6.90 -4.76 1.14
CA VAL A 67 7.61 -3.72 1.88
C VAL A 67 8.76 -3.14 1.07
N ASP A 68 8.92 -1.83 1.21
CA ASP A 68 9.88 -0.95 0.52
C ASP A 68 10.04 -1.24 -0.97
N PRO A 69 8.92 -1.34 -1.73
CA PRO A 69 8.97 -1.69 -3.14
C PRO A 69 9.80 -0.70 -3.97
N LEU A 70 9.91 0.57 -3.56
CA LEU A 70 10.64 1.59 -4.30
C LEU A 70 12.14 1.59 -4.00
N SER A 71 12.53 0.98 -2.87
CA SER A 71 13.93 0.88 -2.45
C SER A 71 14.63 -0.38 -3.00
N ARG A 72 13.91 -1.24 -3.72
CA ARG A 72 14.47 -2.44 -4.35
C ARG A 72 15.43 -2.15 -5.50
N PRO A 73 16.35 -3.09 -5.81
CA PRO A 73 17.15 -3.05 -7.03
C PRO A 73 16.30 -2.89 -8.30
N LYS A 74 16.88 -2.34 -9.37
CA LYS A 74 16.16 -2.07 -10.63
C LYS A 74 15.43 -3.30 -11.18
N ALA A 75 16.11 -4.44 -11.26
CA ALA A 75 15.54 -5.69 -11.78
C ALA A 75 14.33 -6.17 -10.96
N GLU A 76 14.37 -6.02 -9.63
CA GLU A 76 13.24 -6.38 -8.77
C GLU A 76 12.07 -5.41 -8.92
N ARG A 77 12.33 -4.11 -9.16
CA ARG A 77 11.27 -3.14 -9.44
C ARG A 77 10.57 -3.42 -10.77
N GLU A 78 11.32 -3.83 -11.79
CA GLU A 78 10.76 -4.26 -13.08
C GLU A 78 9.88 -5.50 -12.89
N ARG A 79 10.38 -6.53 -12.20
CA ARG A 79 9.61 -7.72 -11.84
C ARG A 79 8.34 -7.39 -11.08
N LEU A 80 8.42 -6.46 -10.12
CA LEU A 80 7.26 -6.00 -9.35
C LEU A 80 6.23 -5.29 -10.24
N ASN A 81 6.66 -4.41 -11.15
CA ASN A 81 5.74 -3.75 -12.07
C ASN A 81 5.01 -4.76 -12.95
N GLU A 82 5.72 -5.74 -13.51
CA GLU A 82 5.09 -6.82 -14.29
C GLU A 82 4.11 -7.64 -13.45
N TRP A 83 4.47 -7.93 -12.20
CA TRP A 83 3.61 -8.67 -11.29
C TRP A 83 2.32 -7.88 -10.98
N LEU A 84 2.43 -6.59 -10.66
CA LEU A 84 1.27 -5.72 -10.41
C LEU A 84 0.38 -5.53 -11.64
N ALA A 85 0.97 -5.55 -12.84
CA ALA A 85 0.21 -5.49 -14.08
C ALA A 85 -0.65 -6.75 -14.29
N LYS A 86 -0.19 -7.92 -13.83
CA LYS A 86 -0.87 -9.21 -13.97
C LYS A 86 -1.91 -9.47 -12.87
N HIS A 87 -1.70 -8.96 -11.66
CA HIS A 87 -2.53 -9.26 -10.48
C HIS A 87 -3.44 -8.09 -10.08
N ARG A 88 -4.20 -7.55 -11.05
CA ARG A 88 -5.14 -6.42 -10.82
C ARG A 88 -6.41 -6.84 -10.09
N ASP A 89 -6.64 -8.15 -10.00
CA ASP A 89 -7.74 -8.82 -9.27
C ASP A 89 -7.44 -9.01 -7.77
N LYS A 90 -6.19 -8.78 -7.33
CA LYS A 90 -5.76 -8.95 -5.93
C LYS A 90 -5.78 -7.64 -5.15
N LEU A 91 -5.79 -7.73 -3.82
CA LEU A 91 -5.51 -6.60 -2.94
C LEU A 91 -4.03 -6.52 -2.64
N VAL A 92 -3.41 -5.39 -2.94
CA VAL A 92 -1.96 -5.22 -2.74
C VAL A 92 -1.70 -3.98 -1.89
N LEU A 93 -1.08 -4.18 -0.74
CA LEU A 93 -0.56 -3.10 0.09
C LEU A 93 0.94 -2.97 -0.14
N LEU A 94 1.33 -1.86 -0.76
CA LEU A 94 2.70 -1.43 -0.93
C LEU A 94 3.05 -0.53 0.24
N TYR A 95 3.92 -0.98 1.15
CA TYR A 95 4.33 -0.24 2.34
C TYR A 95 5.74 0.31 2.16
N GLU A 96 5.88 1.63 2.06
CA GLU A 96 7.16 2.30 1.89
C GLU A 96 7.47 3.18 3.11
N HIS A 97 8.63 2.96 3.73
CA HIS A 97 9.08 3.78 4.86
C HIS A 97 9.43 5.20 4.41
N LYS A 98 10.05 5.33 3.23
CA LYS A 98 10.36 6.65 2.66
C LYS A 98 9.09 7.40 2.31
N TYR A 99 9.12 8.73 2.46
CA TYR A 99 8.07 9.63 2.00
C TYR A 99 8.28 9.98 0.52
N VAL A 100 7.33 9.62 -0.35
CA VAL A 100 7.46 9.74 -1.82
C VAL A 100 6.26 10.42 -2.48
N LYS A 101 5.45 11.18 -1.74
CA LYS A 101 4.26 11.86 -2.28
C LYS A 101 4.57 12.64 -3.56
N ASP A 102 5.58 13.50 -3.51
CA ASP A 102 5.92 14.41 -4.60
C ASP A 102 6.84 13.77 -5.64
N SER A 103 7.47 12.64 -5.31
CA SER A 103 8.39 11.91 -6.18
C SER A 103 7.76 10.66 -6.83
N ILE A 104 6.52 10.29 -6.49
CA ILE A 104 5.85 9.10 -7.03
C ILE A 104 5.80 9.10 -8.56
N THR A 105 5.77 10.29 -9.17
CA THR A 105 5.79 10.46 -10.63
C THR A 105 7.07 9.95 -11.30
N ARG A 106 8.14 9.72 -10.53
CA ARG A 106 9.41 9.16 -11.02
C ARG A 106 9.40 7.64 -11.09
N TYR A 107 8.36 7.00 -10.56
CA TYR A 107 8.26 5.54 -10.48
C TYR A 107 7.13 5.03 -11.38
N GLU A 108 7.43 4.00 -12.17
CA GLU A 108 6.45 3.37 -13.07
C GLU A 108 5.27 2.72 -12.33
N ILE A 109 5.51 2.26 -11.10
CA ILE A 109 4.49 1.69 -10.21
C ILE A 109 3.28 2.59 -10.01
N ARG A 110 3.42 3.91 -10.21
CA ARG A 110 2.32 4.88 -10.18
C ARG A 110 1.17 4.46 -11.13
N ASN A 111 1.50 3.80 -12.23
CA ASN A 111 0.55 3.34 -13.24
C ASN A 111 -0.25 2.12 -12.77
N HIS A 112 0.19 1.46 -11.70
CA HIS A 112 -0.40 0.24 -11.16
C HIS A 112 -0.99 0.43 -9.76
N ILE A 113 -0.90 1.62 -9.16
CA ILE A 113 -1.57 1.92 -7.89
C ILE A 113 -2.88 2.65 -8.14
N ASP A 114 -3.90 2.29 -7.38
CA ASP A 114 -5.22 2.93 -7.42
C ASP A 114 -5.31 4.01 -6.34
N TYR A 115 -4.56 3.87 -5.24
CA TYR A 115 -4.47 4.86 -4.18
C TYR A 115 -3.04 5.08 -3.69
N LEU A 116 -2.72 6.34 -3.40
CA LEU A 116 -1.53 6.76 -2.68
C LEU A 116 -1.92 7.43 -1.37
N ILE A 117 -1.43 6.91 -0.26
CA ILE A 117 -1.60 7.43 1.10
C ILE A 117 -0.24 7.92 1.59
N ALA A 118 -0.05 9.24 1.58
CA ALA A 118 1.15 9.88 2.09
C ALA A 118 0.95 10.31 3.53
N TYR A 119 1.60 9.61 4.46
CA TYR A 119 1.60 9.91 5.88
C TYR A 119 2.81 10.78 6.22
N LYS A 120 2.58 11.87 6.95
CA LYS A 120 3.62 12.74 7.47
C LYS A 120 3.33 13.09 8.93
N ARG A 121 4.28 12.77 9.80
CA ARG A 121 4.28 13.25 11.18
C ARG A 121 4.95 14.62 11.21
N GLU A 122 4.26 15.62 11.71
CA GLU A 122 4.78 16.97 11.79
C GLU A 122 5.17 17.30 13.23
N THR A 123 6.12 18.22 13.39
CA THR A 123 6.87 18.46 14.63
C THR A 123 6.03 18.97 15.82
N VAL A 124 4.77 19.39 15.60
CA VAL A 124 3.94 20.04 16.63
C VAL A 124 2.68 19.22 16.96
N GLY A 125 2.82 17.90 17.05
CA GLY A 125 1.72 17.03 17.49
C GLY A 125 0.54 16.95 16.51
N PHE A 126 0.81 17.13 15.21
CA PHE A 126 -0.19 16.90 14.16
C PHE A 126 0.27 15.81 13.19
N GLU A 127 -0.66 14.92 12.86
CA GLU A 127 -0.51 13.95 11.78
C GLU A 127 -1.24 14.47 10.55
N ARG A 128 -0.53 14.50 9.42
CA ARG A 128 -1.13 14.79 8.12
C ARG A 128 -1.15 13.54 7.28
N VAL A 129 -2.30 13.24 6.69
CA VAL A 129 -2.49 12.13 5.75
C VAL A 129 -3.08 12.70 4.47
N ASP A 130 -2.30 12.71 3.39
CA ASP A 130 -2.79 13.02 2.06
C ASP A 130 -3.16 11.71 1.36
N VAL A 131 -4.41 11.59 0.90
CA VAL A 131 -4.91 10.44 0.15
C VAL A 131 -5.22 10.88 -1.26
N MET A 132 -4.69 10.17 -2.24
CA MET A 132 -4.91 10.43 -3.66
C MET A 132 -5.42 9.18 -4.33
N ARG A 133 -6.43 9.32 -5.19
CA ARG A 133 -6.88 8.28 -6.13
C ARG A 133 -6.18 8.51 -7.45
N LEU A 134 -5.65 7.43 -8.03
CA LEU A 134 -4.95 7.47 -9.31
C LEU A 134 -5.72 6.65 -10.35
N GLU A 135 -5.73 7.14 -11.58
CA GLU A 135 -6.16 6.39 -12.76
C GLU A 135 -5.06 6.52 -13.81
N ASN A 136 -4.51 5.38 -14.25
CA ASN A 136 -3.39 5.33 -15.20
C ASN A 136 -2.22 6.25 -14.81
N GLY A 137 -1.87 6.27 -13.52
CA GLY A 137 -0.78 7.09 -12.98
C GLY A 137 -1.07 8.58 -12.83
N ARG A 138 -2.31 9.04 -13.10
CA ARG A 138 -2.74 10.43 -12.92
C ARG A 138 -3.65 10.56 -11.72
N VAL A 139 -3.44 11.61 -10.91
CA VAL A 139 -4.31 11.91 -9.77
C VAL A 139 -5.65 12.42 -10.27
N VAL A 140 -6.74 11.73 -9.93
CA VAL A 140 -8.12 12.08 -10.31
C VAL A 140 -8.97 12.55 -9.13
N GLU A 141 -8.58 12.22 -7.90
CA GLU A 141 -9.23 12.67 -6.67
C GLU A 141 -8.17 12.82 -5.59
N SER A 142 -8.29 13.83 -4.72
CA SER A 142 -7.40 13.95 -3.56
C SER A 142 -8.15 14.45 -2.33
N LYS A 143 -7.69 14.03 -1.15
CA LYS A 143 -8.21 14.49 0.14
C LYS A 143 -7.13 14.47 1.21
N THR A 144 -7.02 15.57 1.93
CA THR A 144 -6.13 15.69 3.09
C THR A 144 -6.92 15.49 4.38
N TYR A 145 -6.35 14.71 5.30
CA TYR A 145 -6.83 14.53 6.65
C TYR A 145 -5.75 15.05 7.62
N VAL A 146 -6.18 15.78 8.64
CA VAL A 146 -5.30 16.26 9.70
C VAL A 146 -5.86 15.79 11.02
N ARG A 147 -5.02 15.18 11.84
CA ARG A 147 -5.34 14.85 13.22
C ARG A 147 -4.47 15.68 14.14
N ARG A 148 -5.11 16.46 15.01
CA ARG A 148 -4.46 17.17 16.10
C ARG A 148 -4.54 16.30 17.35
N TYR A 149 -3.43 16.19 18.07
CA TYR A 149 -3.36 15.57 19.39
C TYR A 149 -3.54 16.61 20.49
#